data_AF-A0A166M7T4-F1
#
_entry.id   AF-A0A166M7T4-F1
#
_cell.length_a   1.000
_cell.length_b   1.000
_cell.length_c   1.000
_cell.angle_alpha   90.00
_cell.angle_beta   90.00
_cell.angle_gamma   90.00
#
_symmetry.space_group_name_H-M   'P 1'
#
loop_
_entity.id
_entity.type
_entity.pdbx_description
1 polymer ?
#
loop_
_entity_poly.entity_id
_entity_poly.type
_entity_poly.pdbx_seq_one_letter_code
_entity_poly.pdbx_strand_id
1 'polypeptide(L)'
;MASGSSARSAGKRKKSDATTASEARSTKKRKSEPDLKKTTTGSTSSASKHGSTRQSKSKQPKEGSVPDIRLVVTGESGGQKDYMSAHERLKANYDYIDEDLRERIEDTVGHSFDSLSDLDDDDLESIDPEGEMERFKTEYTISIRTAEGANIGQVNVLVVDLSESDDYGNFWTCWETQSPDLTEFGELFDDKNDDRCMIKYNADGTAQEPEAEGGGPPLSAKVESAGTKCWNRYEFTEVQPLVFVLKLTIKPEWQGKGIGSTVYAYLPSLKKLRGAKFFFAKPGPLERAPGVKLPGYQDWLERDRRICEFHRRVGFRRIGNSQFFALALNSAHPSRAIEPEDDAEYVPEKRPKGKTKLSKWVEV
;
A
#
# COMPACT_ATOMS: atom_id res chain seq x y z
N MET A 1 -54.60 31.65 -35.86
CA MET A 1 -53.35 32.07 -36.54
C MET A 1 -52.71 30.83 -37.13
N ALA A 2 -52.24 30.92 -38.38
CA ALA A 2 -51.44 29.92 -39.09
C ALA A 2 -50.22 29.49 -38.25
N SER A 3 -49.54 28.35 -38.39
CA SER A 3 -49.21 27.45 -39.50
C SER A 3 -48.48 26.27 -38.83
N GLY A 4 -48.62 25.02 -39.24
CA GLY A 4 -47.78 24.48 -40.30
C GLY A 4 -47.56 22.98 -40.09
N SER A 5 -47.73 22.23 -41.17
CA SER A 5 -47.57 20.79 -41.34
C SER A 5 -46.10 20.39 -41.55
N SER A 6 -45.69 19.18 -41.14
CA SER A 6 -44.83 18.32 -41.97
C SER A 6 -44.65 16.88 -41.46
N ALA A 7 -45.19 15.98 -42.28
CA ALA A 7 -44.67 14.74 -42.84
C ALA A 7 -43.64 13.82 -42.11
N ARG A 8 -43.95 12.53 -42.31
CA ARG A 8 -43.23 11.27 -42.07
C ARG A 8 -41.89 11.16 -42.81
N SER A 9 -40.98 10.33 -42.29
CA SER A 9 -40.06 9.54 -43.13
C SER A 9 -39.64 8.25 -42.43
N ALA A 10 -39.88 7.12 -43.10
CA ALA A 10 -39.44 5.78 -42.72
C ALA A 10 -38.17 5.43 -43.50
N GLY A 11 -37.10 5.04 -42.79
CA GLY A 11 -35.78 4.74 -43.35
C GLY A 11 -35.32 3.32 -43.09
N LYS A 12 -35.44 2.50 -44.15
CA LYS A 12 -34.96 1.14 -44.42
C LYS A 12 -33.78 0.55 -43.61
N ARG A 13 -34.02 -0.71 -43.18
CA ARG A 13 -33.03 -1.78 -42.94
C ARG A 13 -32.08 -1.98 -44.11
N LYS A 14 -30.80 -2.24 -43.82
CA LYS A 14 -29.87 -2.89 -44.75
C LYS A 14 -29.09 -3.98 -44.00
N LYS A 15 -29.32 -5.23 -44.39
CA LYS A 15 -28.47 -6.40 -44.10
C LYS A 15 -27.21 -6.31 -44.97
N SER A 16 -26.08 -6.75 -44.43
CA SER A 16 -25.00 -7.32 -45.23
C SER A 16 -24.31 -8.41 -44.42
N ASP A 17 -24.50 -9.64 -44.89
CA ASP A 17 -23.65 -10.80 -44.62
C ASP A 17 -22.25 -10.56 -45.21
N ALA A 18 -21.21 -11.03 -44.53
CA ALA A 18 -19.94 -11.37 -45.16
C ALA A 18 -19.22 -12.43 -44.33
N THR A 19 -19.13 -13.60 -44.94
CA THR A 19 -18.40 -14.80 -44.57
C THR A 19 -16.90 -14.61 -44.74
N THR A 20 -16.09 -15.12 -43.81
CA THR A 20 -14.77 -15.67 -44.16
C THR A 20 -14.36 -16.77 -43.18
N ALA A 21 -14.17 -17.95 -43.74
CA ALA A 21 -13.52 -19.10 -43.13
C ALA A 21 -12.01 -19.04 -43.41
N SER A 22 -11.19 -19.48 -42.45
CA SER A 22 -9.86 -20.06 -42.64
C SER A 22 -9.47 -20.77 -41.33
N GLU A 23 -9.55 -22.10 -41.28
CA GLU A 23 -8.44 -23.04 -41.52
C GLU A 23 -7.48 -23.23 -40.32
N ALA A 24 -7.72 -24.34 -39.63
CA ALA A 24 -6.80 -25.43 -39.28
C ALA A 24 -5.29 -25.18 -39.04
N ARG A 25 -4.79 -25.95 -38.03
CA ARG A 25 -3.42 -26.44 -37.71
C ARG A 25 -2.83 -25.81 -36.45
N SER A 26 -2.11 -26.51 -35.58
CA SER A 26 -1.62 -27.89 -35.53
C SER A 26 -1.19 -28.16 -34.09
N THR A 27 -1.46 -29.37 -33.61
CA THR A 27 -0.82 -29.98 -32.45
C THR A 27 0.70 -30.16 -32.69
N LYS A 28 1.52 -29.88 -31.67
CA LYS A 28 2.94 -30.30 -31.56
C LYS A 28 3.31 -30.29 -30.07
N LYS A 29 3.14 -31.39 -29.34
CA LYS A 29 4.04 -32.55 -29.19
C LYS A 29 5.40 -32.20 -28.56
N ARG A 30 5.49 -32.61 -27.29
CA ARG A 30 6.66 -32.73 -26.39
C ARG A 30 7.94 -33.24 -27.08
N LYS A 31 9.09 -32.68 -26.69
CA LYS A 31 10.44 -33.29 -26.74
C LYS A 31 11.31 -32.55 -25.71
N SER A 32 11.54 -33.14 -24.55
CA SER A 32 12.74 -33.94 -24.18
C SER A 32 13.84 -33.09 -23.55
N GLU A 33 13.97 -33.23 -22.23
CA GLU A 33 15.16 -32.92 -21.45
C GLU A 33 16.39 -33.65 -22.00
N PRO A 34 17.59 -33.08 -21.80
CA PRO A 34 18.79 -33.89 -21.63
C PRO A 34 19.35 -33.74 -20.21
N ASP A 35 19.49 -34.91 -19.58
CA ASP A 35 20.38 -35.20 -18.46
C ASP A 35 21.74 -34.50 -18.59
N LEU A 36 22.11 -33.70 -17.60
CA LEU A 36 23.48 -33.27 -17.39
C LEU A 36 24.09 -34.02 -16.21
N LYS A 37 25.05 -34.86 -16.62
CA LYS A 37 25.85 -35.79 -15.86
C LYS A 37 26.58 -35.13 -14.69
N LYS A 38 26.55 -35.84 -13.56
CA LYS A 38 27.59 -35.84 -12.52
C LYS A 38 28.98 -36.04 -13.14
N THR A 39 29.90 -35.14 -12.84
CA THR A 39 31.34 -35.43 -12.83
C THR A 39 31.91 -35.10 -11.46
N THR A 40 32.18 -36.16 -10.72
CA THR A 40 32.99 -36.22 -9.51
C THR A 40 34.45 -36.28 -9.95
N THR A 41 35.27 -35.30 -9.57
CA THR A 41 36.73 -35.45 -9.50
C THR A 41 37.22 -34.69 -8.28
N GLY A 42 37.62 -35.45 -7.26
CA GLY A 42 38.36 -34.92 -6.12
C GLY A 42 39.78 -34.54 -6.52
N SER A 43 40.36 -33.63 -5.74
CA SER A 43 41.80 -33.53 -5.55
C SER A 43 42.07 -32.79 -4.24
N THR A 44 42.55 -33.57 -3.29
CA THR A 44 43.28 -33.17 -2.09
C THR A 44 44.50 -32.33 -2.43
N SER A 45 44.69 -31.20 -1.76
CA SER A 45 46.02 -30.65 -1.50
C SER A 45 46.02 -29.80 -0.23
N SER A 46 46.54 -30.41 0.83
CA SER A 46 47.03 -29.77 2.04
C SER A 46 48.22 -28.86 1.71
N ALA A 47 48.14 -27.58 2.06
CA ALA A 47 49.31 -26.71 2.16
C ALA A 47 49.10 -25.64 3.23
N SER A 48 49.82 -25.81 4.33
CA SER A 48 50.04 -24.82 5.39
C SER A 48 50.67 -23.54 4.81
N LYS A 49 50.08 -22.37 5.10
CA LYS A 49 50.77 -21.08 5.02
C LYS A 49 50.36 -20.17 6.17
N HIS A 50 51.36 -19.82 6.98
CA HIS A 50 51.33 -18.75 7.96
C HIS A 50 50.73 -17.46 7.36
N GLY A 51 49.60 -17.02 7.89
CA GLY A 51 48.97 -15.74 7.57
C GLY A 51 49.44 -14.67 8.56
N SER A 52 50.40 -13.86 8.13
CA SER A 52 50.79 -12.61 8.77
C SER A 52 49.55 -11.72 8.96
N THR A 53 49.25 -11.36 10.21
CA THR A 53 48.21 -10.40 10.61
C THR A 53 48.59 -9.00 10.10
N ARG A 54 48.34 -8.76 8.81
CA ARG A 54 48.51 -7.46 8.18
C ARG A 54 47.37 -6.57 8.66
N GLN A 55 47.62 -5.79 9.72
CA GLN A 55 46.73 -4.71 10.15
C GLN A 55 46.44 -3.82 8.94
N SER A 56 45.25 -3.97 8.37
CA SER A 56 44.76 -3.14 7.29
C SER A 56 44.61 -1.73 7.83
N LYS A 57 45.58 -0.85 7.52
CA LYS A 57 45.41 0.60 7.68
C LYS A 57 44.09 0.97 7.03
N SER A 58 43.12 1.38 7.84
CA SER A 58 41.81 1.85 7.39
C SER A 58 42.05 3.01 6.43
N LYS A 59 41.89 2.77 5.13
CA LYS A 59 41.83 3.86 4.14
C LYS A 59 40.64 4.71 4.54
N GLN A 60 40.88 5.96 4.89
CA GLN A 60 39.77 6.90 5.09
C GLN A 60 38.94 6.95 3.79
N PRO A 61 37.61 6.89 3.89
CA PRO A 61 36.75 6.92 2.73
C PRO A 61 37.02 8.18 1.92
N LYS A 62 37.06 8.05 0.59
CA LYS A 62 37.21 9.20 -0.29
C LYS A 62 36.03 10.14 -0.04
N GLU A 63 36.35 11.41 0.22
CA GLU A 63 35.36 12.46 0.41
C GLU A 63 34.39 12.46 -0.79
N GLY A 64 33.11 12.20 -0.51
CA GLY A 64 32.04 12.10 -1.52
C GLY A 64 31.55 10.70 -1.90
N SER A 65 32.15 9.60 -1.41
CA SER A 65 31.54 8.27 -1.61
C SER A 65 30.33 8.06 -0.69
N VAL A 66 29.21 7.59 -1.23
CA VAL A 66 28.05 7.17 -0.42
C VAL A 66 28.49 6.07 0.56
N PRO A 67 28.21 6.21 1.87
CA PRO A 67 28.56 5.18 2.84
C PRO A 67 27.92 3.84 2.48
N ASP A 68 28.67 2.74 2.66
CA ASP A 68 28.10 1.40 2.54
C ASP A 68 27.17 1.13 3.74
N ILE A 69 25.90 0.88 3.44
CA ILE A 69 24.85 0.67 4.45
C ILE A 69 24.23 -0.72 4.31
N ARG A 70 23.70 -1.22 5.41
CA ARG A 70 22.90 -2.45 5.49
C ARG A 70 21.59 -2.16 6.19
N LEU A 71 20.52 -2.74 5.67
CA LEU A 71 19.20 -2.71 6.29
C LEU A 71 19.03 -3.96 7.14
N VAL A 72 18.66 -3.78 8.41
CA VAL A 72 18.47 -4.88 9.36
C VAL A 72 17.11 -4.75 10.01
N VAL A 73 16.23 -5.74 9.82
CA VAL A 73 14.95 -5.80 10.54
C VAL A 73 15.26 -5.98 12.02
N THR A 74 14.81 -5.03 12.83
CA THR A 74 15.04 -4.99 14.29
C THR A 74 13.77 -5.07 15.11
N GLY A 75 12.60 -4.87 14.49
CA GLY A 75 11.30 -5.08 15.10
C GLY A 75 10.28 -5.52 14.05
N GLU A 76 9.31 -6.31 14.50
CA GLU A 76 8.18 -6.83 13.74
C GLU A 76 7.00 -6.87 14.72
N SER A 77 5.90 -6.23 14.36
CA SER A 77 4.64 -6.22 15.13
C SER A 77 3.44 -6.34 14.21
N GLY A 78 2.38 -7.00 14.70
CA GLY A 78 1.20 -7.34 13.93
C GLY A 78 1.39 -8.61 13.09
N GLY A 79 0.54 -8.77 12.08
CA GLY A 79 0.50 -9.91 11.19
C GLY A 79 0.00 -11.17 11.88
N GLN A 80 0.08 -12.30 11.18
CA GLN A 80 -0.34 -13.60 11.70
C GLN A 80 0.31 -13.99 13.04
N LYS A 81 1.49 -13.44 13.34
CA LYS A 81 2.23 -13.73 14.58
C LYS A 81 1.56 -13.13 15.82
N ASP A 82 1.03 -11.92 15.69
CA ASP A 82 0.43 -11.19 16.82
C ASP A 82 -1.10 -11.21 16.75
N TYR A 83 -1.68 -11.75 15.68
CA TYR A 83 -3.11 -11.97 15.55
C TYR A 83 -3.64 -12.87 16.67
N MET A 84 -4.73 -12.41 17.27
CA MET A 84 -5.60 -13.18 18.17
C MET A 84 -6.99 -13.21 17.53
N SER A 85 -7.81 -14.23 17.76
CA SER A 85 -9.20 -14.15 17.28
C SER A 85 -9.99 -13.10 18.07
N ALA A 86 -11.08 -12.57 17.49
CA ALA A 86 -11.97 -11.65 18.20
C ALA A 86 -12.45 -12.25 19.52
N HIS A 87 -12.82 -13.55 19.52
CA HIS A 87 -13.17 -14.29 20.72
C HIS A 87 -12.03 -14.32 21.76
N GLU A 88 -10.78 -14.57 21.35
CA GLU A 88 -9.63 -14.56 22.27
C GLU A 88 -9.34 -13.19 22.85
N ARG A 89 -9.44 -12.11 22.05
CA ARG A 89 -9.26 -10.73 22.51
C ARG A 89 -10.36 -10.30 23.48
N LEU A 90 -11.61 -10.54 23.13
CA LEU A 90 -12.75 -10.27 24.00
C LEU A 90 -12.61 -11.05 25.30
N LYS A 91 -12.27 -12.34 25.23
CA LYS A 91 -12.01 -13.17 26.41
C LYS A 91 -10.85 -12.67 27.28
N ALA A 92 -9.75 -12.21 26.67
CA ALA A 92 -8.61 -11.66 27.41
C ALA A 92 -8.95 -10.35 28.14
N ASN A 93 -9.88 -9.56 27.57
CA ASN A 93 -10.42 -8.35 28.18
C ASN A 93 -11.62 -8.63 29.12
N TYR A 94 -12.14 -9.86 29.13
CA TYR A 94 -13.44 -10.21 29.71
C TYR A 94 -13.48 -10.25 31.23
N ASP A 95 -12.32 -10.39 31.90
CA ASP A 95 -12.26 -10.40 33.37
C ASP A 95 -12.83 -9.09 33.97
N TYR A 96 -13.13 -8.07 33.15
CA TYR A 96 -13.66 -6.77 33.58
C TYR A 96 -14.58 -6.07 32.56
N ILE A 97 -15.51 -6.76 31.89
CA ILE A 97 -16.56 -6.06 31.11
C ILE A 97 -17.50 -5.34 32.09
N ASP A 98 -17.44 -4.01 32.09
CA ASP A 98 -18.41 -3.15 32.75
C ASP A 98 -19.81 -3.36 32.14
N GLU A 99 -20.88 -3.19 32.93
CA GLU A 99 -22.28 -3.30 32.43
C GLU A 99 -22.49 -2.38 31.21
N ASP A 100 -21.87 -1.20 31.23
CA ASP A 100 -21.86 -0.23 30.13
C ASP A 100 -21.28 -0.79 28.83
N LEU A 101 -20.21 -1.60 28.90
CA LEU A 101 -19.61 -2.20 27.70
C LEU A 101 -20.48 -3.35 27.18
N ARG A 102 -21.11 -4.12 28.08
CA ARG A 102 -22.08 -5.15 27.68
C ARG A 102 -23.25 -4.55 26.93
N GLU A 103 -23.87 -3.48 27.45
CA GLU A 103 -24.98 -2.79 26.78
C GLU A 103 -24.59 -2.31 25.39
N ARG A 104 -23.38 -1.74 25.23
CA ARG A 104 -22.86 -1.33 23.91
C ARG A 104 -22.67 -2.49 22.94
N ILE A 105 -22.23 -3.64 23.44
CA ILE A 105 -22.11 -4.85 22.61
C ILE A 105 -23.51 -5.32 22.21
N GLU A 106 -24.44 -5.45 23.16
CA GLU A 106 -25.83 -5.88 22.89
C GLU A 106 -26.53 -4.95 21.87
N ASP A 107 -26.30 -3.64 21.95
CA ASP A 107 -26.77 -2.66 20.96
C ASP A 107 -26.16 -2.89 19.57
N THR A 108 -24.90 -3.33 19.51
CA THR A 108 -24.17 -3.58 18.26
C THR A 108 -24.63 -4.88 17.60
N VAL A 109 -24.75 -5.97 18.37
CA VAL A 109 -25.22 -7.28 17.85
C VAL A 109 -26.75 -7.37 17.76
N GLY A 110 -27.48 -6.43 18.34
CA GLY A 110 -28.94 -6.34 18.26
C GLY A 110 -29.69 -7.38 19.08
N HIS A 111 -29.01 -8.09 19.99
CA HIS A 111 -29.61 -9.05 20.90
C HIS A 111 -28.80 -9.18 22.20
N SER A 112 -29.49 -9.58 23.26
CA SER A 112 -28.85 -9.85 24.55
C SER A 112 -28.15 -11.20 24.55
N PHE A 113 -26.99 -11.29 25.19
CA PHE A 113 -26.24 -12.53 25.37
C PHE A 113 -25.91 -12.73 26.85
N ASP A 114 -25.88 -13.97 27.34
CA ASP A 114 -25.57 -14.25 28.75
C ASP A 114 -24.05 -14.46 28.96
N SER A 115 -23.37 -14.95 27.92
CA SER A 115 -21.93 -15.16 27.88
C SER A 115 -21.36 -14.85 26.49
N LEU A 116 -20.06 -14.50 26.41
CA LEU A 116 -19.39 -14.35 25.09
C LEU A 116 -19.41 -15.62 24.26
N SER A 117 -19.56 -16.80 24.87
CA SER A 117 -19.72 -18.05 24.13
C SER A 117 -21.04 -18.15 23.37
N ASP A 118 -21.99 -17.27 23.67
CA ASP A 118 -23.28 -17.21 22.99
C ASP A 118 -23.20 -16.34 21.71
N LEU A 119 -22.15 -15.53 21.57
CA LEU A 119 -21.88 -14.74 20.36
C LEU A 119 -21.28 -15.66 19.30
N ASP A 120 -21.84 -15.59 18.09
CA ASP A 120 -21.27 -16.29 16.94
C ASP A 120 -20.16 -15.47 16.25
N ASP A 121 -19.56 -16.01 15.19
CA ASP A 121 -18.47 -15.32 14.50
C ASP A 121 -18.93 -13.99 13.86
N ASP A 122 -20.17 -13.91 13.37
CA ASP A 122 -20.74 -12.70 12.75
C ASP A 122 -20.91 -11.57 13.79
N ASP A 123 -21.33 -11.93 15.01
CA ASP A 123 -21.41 -11.03 16.14
C ASP A 123 -20.04 -10.47 16.52
N LEU A 124 -19.04 -11.35 16.59
CA LEU A 124 -17.68 -11.00 16.99
C LEU A 124 -17.00 -10.10 15.95
N GLU A 125 -17.20 -10.35 14.65
CA GLU A 125 -16.74 -9.49 13.56
C GLU A 125 -17.36 -8.09 13.64
N SER A 126 -18.64 -7.99 14.02
CA SER A 126 -19.34 -6.72 14.17
C SER A 126 -18.82 -5.88 15.35
N ILE A 127 -18.36 -6.54 16.41
CA ILE A 127 -17.83 -5.89 17.61
C ILE A 127 -16.40 -5.40 17.42
N ASP A 128 -15.56 -6.18 16.73
CA ASP A 128 -14.13 -5.92 16.57
C ASP A 128 -13.64 -6.14 15.13
N PRO A 129 -14.11 -5.31 14.18
CA PRO A 129 -13.72 -5.42 12.78
C PRO A 129 -12.23 -5.11 12.57
N GLU A 130 -11.61 -4.29 13.43
CA GLU A 130 -10.19 -3.94 13.30
C GLU A 130 -9.27 -5.10 13.65
N GLY A 131 -9.65 -5.93 14.62
CA GLY A 131 -8.77 -6.99 15.09
C GLY A 131 -8.67 -8.18 14.12
N GLU A 132 -9.71 -8.45 13.33
CA GLU A 132 -9.65 -9.32 12.14
C GLU A 132 -8.49 -8.92 11.21
N MET A 133 -8.25 -7.62 11.08
CA MET A 133 -7.30 -7.06 10.13
C MET A 133 -5.85 -7.11 10.57
N GLU A 134 -5.59 -7.31 11.86
CA GLU A 134 -4.24 -7.36 12.39
C GLU A 134 -3.42 -8.47 11.72
N ARG A 135 -4.05 -9.59 11.32
CA ARG A 135 -3.38 -10.69 10.61
C ARG A 135 -2.77 -10.28 9.27
N PHE A 136 -3.36 -9.28 8.61
CA PHE A 136 -2.92 -8.80 7.29
C PHE A 136 -1.95 -7.62 7.38
N LYS A 137 -1.79 -7.00 8.55
CA LYS A 137 -0.96 -5.81 8.78
C LYS A 137 0.28 -6.16 9.56
N THR A 138 1.46 -6.11 8.93
CA THR A 138 2.72 -6.25 9.65
C THR A 138 3.54 -4.97 9.58
N GLU A 139 3.83 -4.37 10.72
CA GLU A 139 4.76 -3.25 10.83
C GLU A 139 6.18 -3.76 11.06
N TYR A 140 7.11 -3.29 10.23
CA TYR A 140 8.53 -3.59 10.35
C TYR A 140 9.30 -2.35 10.75
N THR A 141 10.11 -2.48 11.80
CA THR A 141 11.13 -1.51 12.17
C THR A 141 12.48 -1.97 11.65
N ILE A 142 13.04 -1.23 10.70
CA ILE A 142 14.29 -1.58 10.00
C ILE A 142 15.37 -0.57 10.35
N SER A 143 16.41 -1.02 11.03
CA SER A 143 17.59 -0.20 11.33
C SER A 143 18.48 -0.04 10.10
N ILE A 144 18.95 1.19 9.87
CA ILE A 144 19.96 1.51 8.86
C ILE A 144 21.32 1.48 9.56
N ARG A 145 22.19 0.56 9.16
CA ARG A 145 23.52 0.37 9.79
C ARG A 145 24.64 0.56 8.80
N THR A 146 25.78 1.09 9.23
CA THR A 146 27.01 1.11 8.42
C THR A 146 27.59 -0.31 8.28
N ALA A 147 28.59 -0.48 7.42
CA ALA A 147 29.37 -1.72 7.32
C ALA A 147 30.01 -2.15 8.66
N GLU A 148 30.37 -1.19 9.53
CA GLU A 148 30.89 -1.42 10.88
C GLU A 148 29.80 -1.73 11.91
N GLY A 149 28.52 -1.70 11.52
CA GLY A 149 27.37 -2.01 12.38
C GLY A 149 26.81 -0.84 13.18
N ALA A 150 27.32 0.39 13.00
CA ALA A 150 26.79 1.56 13.67
C ALA A 150 25.38 1.90 13.16
N ASN A 151 24.41 2.09 14.06
CA ASN A 151 23.06 2.53 13.68
C ASN A 151 23.07 4.02 13.34
N ILE A 152 22.69 4.37 12.12
CA ILE A 152 22.70 5.74 11.57
C ILE A 152 21.30 6.24 11.21
N GLY A 153 20.27 5.41 11.41
CA GLY A 153 18.91 5.75 11.06
C GLY A 153 17.96 4.55 11.13
N GLN A 154 16.71 4.79 10.78
CA GLN A 154 15.65 3.79 10.85
C GLN A 154 14.61 4.08 9.76
N VAL A 155 14.00 3.02 9.24
CA VAL A 155 12.80 3.10 8.40
C VAL A 155 11.73 2.19 9.00
N ASN A 156 10.51 2.72 9.14
CA ASN A 156 9.33 1.95 9.51
C ASN A 156 8.47 1.79 8.26
N VAL A 157 8.02 0.56 8.02
CA VAL A 157 7.12 0.25 6.92
C VAL A 157 5.97 -0.59 7.45
N LEU A 158 4.76 -0.31 6.96
CA LEU A 158 3.59 -1.16 7.10
C LEU A 158 3.48 -2.01 5.85
N VAL A 159 3.36 -3.32 6.03
CA VAL A 159 3.05 -4.28 4.96
C VAL A 159 1.62 -4.73 5.15
N VAL A 160 0.79 -4.51 4.14
CA VAL A 160 -0.57 -5.02 4.05
C VAL A 160 -0.57 -6.14 3.02
N ASP A 161 -0.72 -7.39 3.47
CA ASP A 161 -0.77 -8.56 2.61
C ASP A 161 -2.18 -9.17 2.64
N LEU A 162 -2.94 -8.96 1.56
CA LEU A 162 -4.32 -9.45 1.42
C LEU A 162 -4.38 -10.70 0.55
N SER A 163 -3.25 -11.39 0.32
CA SER A 163 -3.22 -12.59 -0.53
C SER A 163 -4.01 -13.77 0.03
N GLU A 164 -4.26 -13.77 1.34
CA GLU A 164 -5.08 -14.76 2.06
C GLU A 164 -6.46 -14.20 2.46
N SER A 165 -6.81 -12.98 2.02
CA SER A 165 -8.14 -12.41 2.29
C SER A 165 -9.15 -12.97 1.30
N ASP A 166 -10.22 -13.60 1.81
CA ASP A 166 -11.31 -14.14 0.99
C ASP A 166 -12.25 -13.03 0.49
N ASP A 167 -12.22 -11.86 1.13
CA ASP A 167 -13.02 -10.71 0.76
C ASP A 167 -12.18 -9.41 0.69
N TYR A 168 -12.76 -8.39 0.06
CA TYR A 168 -12.15 -7.06 -0.03
C TYR A 168 -12.76 -6.05 0.94
N GLY A 169 -13.76 -6.45 1.75
CA GLY A 169 -14.21 -5.63 2.88
C GLY A 169 -13.03 -5.31 3.80
N ASN A 170 -12.17 -6.31 4.00
CA ASN A 170 -10.89 -6.20 4.69
C ASN A 170 -9.96 -5.11 4.12
N PHE A 171 -10.08 -4.72 2.85
CA PHE A 171 -9.21 -3.67 2.30
C PHE A 171 -9.39 -2.34 3.03
N TRP A 172 -10.61 -1.86 3.24
CA TRP A 172 -10.85 -0.56 3.88
C TRP A 172 -10.47 -0.55 5.34
N THR A 173 -10.89 -1.58 6.06
CA THR A 173 -10.54 -1.80 7.46
C THR A 173 -9.02 -1.90 7.65
N CYS A 174 -8.29 -2.24 6.58
CA CYS A 174 -6.83 -2.22 6.60
C CYS A 174 -6.24 -0.80 6.80
N TRP A 175 -6.92 0.21 6.27
CA TRP A 175 -6.47 1.59 6.23
C TRP A 175 -7.20 2.49 7.24
N GLU A 176 -8.43 2.13 7.62
CA GLU A 176 -9.21 2.70 8.72
C GLU A 176 -8.60 2.32 10.08
N THR A 177 -7.39 2.80 10.33
CA THR A 177 -6.67 2.60 11.60
C THR A 177 -6.63 3.90 12.39
N GLN A 178 -6.09 3.84 13.60
CA GLN A 178 -5.78 5.02 14.42
C GLN A 178 -4.82 6.02 13.75
N SER A 179 -4.23 5.69 12.59
CA SER A 179 -3.39 6.62 11.83
C SER A 179 -4.23 7.42 10.83
N PRO A 180 -4.40 8.74 11.02
CA PRO A 180 -5.17 9.58 10.10
C PRO A 180 -4.58 9.58 8.68
N ASP A 181 -3.27 9.37 8.54
CA ASP A 181 -2.61 9.30 7.25
C ASP A 181 -2.99 8.04 6.45
N LEU A 182 -3.23 6.92 7.16
CA LEU A 182 -3.68 5.68 6.52
C LEU A 182 -5.16 5.76 6.17
N THR A 183 -6.00 6.37 7.02
CA THR A 183 -7.41 6.63 6.69
C THR A 183 -7.52 7.48 5.42
N GLU A 184 -6.77 8.58 5.35
CA GLU A 184 -6.71 9.44 4.15
C GLU A 184 -6.14 8.70 2.92
N PHE A 185 -5.32 7.67 3.11
CA PHE A 185 -4.84 6.83 2.00
C PHE A 185 -5.95 5.91 1.47
N GLY A 186 -6.76 5.33 2.36
CA GLY A 186 -7.95 4.56 1.99
C GLY A 186 -8.94 5.37 1.16
N GLU A 187 -9.10 6.66 1.48
CA GLU A 187 -9.98 7.58 0.72
C GLU A 187 -9.58 7.73 -0.76
N LEU A 188 -8.36 7.37 -1.19
CA LEU A 188 -7.96 7.43 -2.61
C LEU A 188 -8.79 6.51 -3.50
N PHE A 189 -9.36 5.49 -2.90
CA PHE A 189 -10.08 4.42 -3.57
C PHE A 189 -11.59 4.45 -3.25
N ASP A 190 -12.00 5.22 -2.23
CA ASP A 190 -13.39 5.46 -1.92
C ASP A 190 -14.00 6.41 -2.96
N ASP A 191 -14.77 5.85 -3.89
CA ASP A 191 -15.56 6.64 -4.82
C ASP A 191 -17.05 6.57 -4.45
N LYS A 192 -17.45 7.39 -3.47
CA LYS A 192 -18.85 7.56 -3.05
C LYS A 192 -19.80 7.93 -4.19
N ASN A 193 -19.29 8.38 -5.34
CA ASN A 193 -20.09 8.75 -6.51
C ASN A 193 -19.95 7.77 -7.67
N ASP A 194 -19.17 6.69 -7.54
CA ASP A 194 -19.07 5.70 -8.60
C ASP A 194 -20.05 4.55 -8.36
N ASP A 195 -21.22 4.67 -8.99
CA ASP A 195 -22.23 3.62 -9.06
C ASP A 195 -21.68 2.29 -9.62
N ARG A 196 -20.46 2.29 -10.20
CA ARG A 196 -19.78 1.06 -10.67
C ARG A 196 -19.13 0.25 -9.54
N CYS A 197 -18.88 0.84 -8.37
CA CYS A 197 -18.34 0.13 -7.20
C CYS A 197 -19.44 -0.42 -6.29
N MET A 198 -20.69 0.00 -6.47
CA MET A 198 -21.81 -0.57 -5.74
C MET A 198 -22.05 -2.00 -6.21
N ILE A 199 -22.11 -2.94 -5.26
CA ILE A 199 -22.58 -4.31 -5.51
C ILE A 199 -23.90 -4.20 -6.24
N LYS A 200 -23.91 -4.57 -7.53
CA LYS A 200 -25.14 -4.61 -8.30
C LYS A 200 -25.86 -5.87 -7.87
N TYR A 201 -27.14 -5.77 -7.55
CA TYR A 201 -27.93 -6.96 -7.29
C TYR A 201 -28.61 -7.38 -8.59
N ASN A 202 -28.50 -8.65 -8.93
CA ASN A 202 -29.29 -9.28 -9.98
C ASN A 202 -30.78 -9.21 -9.63
N ALA A 203 -31.65 -9.44 -10.62
CA ALA A 203 -33.11 -9.40 -10.41
C ALA A 203 -33.63 -10.42 -9.39
N ASP A 204 -32.85 -11.45 -9.07
CA ASP A 204 -33.15 -12.47 -8.06
C ASP A 204 -32.64 -12.11 -6.65
N GLY A 205 -32.05 -10.92 -6.48
CA GLY A 205 -31.49 -10.46 -5.21
C GLY A 205 -30.08 -10.99 -4.92
N THR A 206 -29.47 -11.78 -5.82
CA THR A 206 -28.07 -12.18 -5.67
C THR A 206 -27.14 -11.02 -6.00
N ALA A 207 -26.09 -10.83 -5.22
CA ALA A 207 -25.02 -9.91 -5.57
C ALA A 207 -24.37 -10.36 -6.88
N GLN A 208 -24.38 -9.49 -7.89
CA GLN A 208 -23.56 -9.65 -9.07
C GLN A 208 -22.13 -9.33 -8.65
N GLU A 209 -21.29 -10.36 -8.54
CA GLU A 209 -19.87 -10.18 -8.30
C GLU A 209 -19.32 -9.25 -9.39
N PRO A 210 -18.68 -8.13 -9.02
CA PRO A 210 -18.05 -7.27 -10.00
C PRO A 210 -17.01 -8.11 -10.75
N GLU A 211 -17.03 -8.07 -12.07
CA GLU A 211 -16.00 -8.68 -12.94
C GLU A 211 -14.64 -7.98 -12.81
N ALA A 212 -14.30 -7.45 -11.63
CA ALA A 212 -13.08 -6.74 -11.38
C ALA A 212 -11.89 -7.71 -11.53
N GLU A 213 -11.24 -7.65 -12.70
CA GLU A 213 -10.06 -8.46 -13.05
C GLU A 213 -8.90 -8.32 -12.05
N GLY A 214 -8.94 -7.33 -11.14
CA GLY A 214 -7.93 -7.07 -10.12
C GLY A 214 -8.31 -7.53 -8.71
N GLY A 215 -9.52 -8.04 -8.49
CA GLY A 215 -10.02 -8.46 -7.19
C GLY A 215 -10.33 -7.30 -6.23
N GLY A 216 -9.40 -6.38 -5.96
CA GLY A 216 -9.64 -5.33 -4.96
C GLY A 216 -10.22 -4.02 -5.47
N PRO A 217 -10.45 -3.05 -4.56
CA PRO A 217 -11.16 -1.83 -4.90
C PRO A 217 -10.38 -0.97 -5.91
N PRO A 218 -11.04 -0.36 -6.89
CA PRO A 218 -10.36 0.54 -7.81
C PRO A 218 -9.94 1.84 -7.12
N LEU A 219 -8.91 2.50 -7.65
CA LEU A 219 -8.73 3.93 -7.45
C LEU A 219 -10.01 4.67 -7.85
N SER A 220 -10.38 5.68 -7.07
CA SER A 220 -11.53 6.52 -7.41
C SER A 220 -11.35 7.16 -8.79
N ALA A 221 -12.44 7.34 -9.53
CA ALA A 221 -12.39 7.92 -10.88
C ALA A 221 -11.77 9.33 -10.87
N LYS A 222 -11.96 10.05 -9.76
CA LYS A 222 -11.34 11.35 -9.49
C LYS A 222 -9.81 11.24 -9.41
N VAL A 223 -9.29 10.28 -8.66
CA VAL A 223 -7.84 10.09 -8.50
C VAL A 223 -7.21 9.56 -9.79
N GLU A 224 -7.84 8.59 -10.44
CA GLU A 224 -7.41 8.01 -11.73
C GLU A 224 -7.31 9.07 -12.84
N SER A 225 -8.31 9.95 -12.96
CA SER A 225 -8.36 10.97 -14.01
C SER A 225 -7.52 12.22 -13.73
N ALA A 226 -6.90 12.29 -12.55
CA ALA A 226 -6.13 13.43 -12.05
C ALA A 226 -4.60 13.25 -12.22
N GLY A 227 -3.86 14.34 -11.98
CA GLY A 227 -2.40 14.33 -12.02
C GLY A 227 -1.82 13.94 -13.39
N THR A 228 -0.79 13.08 -13.37
CA THR A 228 -0.10 12.60 -14.57
C THR A 228 -0.81 11.43 -15.25
N LYS A 229 -1.85 10.86 -14.62
CA LYS A 229 -2.63 9.72 -15.13
C LYS A 229 -1.78 8.49 -15.50
N CYS A 230 -0.63 8.34 -14.84
CA CYS A 230 0.30 7.22 -15.07
C CYS A 230 -0.03 5.96 -14.26
N TRP A 231 -1.08 6.04 -13.43
CA TRP A 231 -1.55 5.02 -12.52
C TRP A 231 -2.86 4.46 -13.06
N ASN A 232 -2.94 3.14 -13.21
CA ASN A 232 -4.16 2.50 -13.68
C ASN A 232 -5.13 2.25 -12.52
N ARG A 233 -6.41 2.25 -12.84
CA ARG A 233 -7.52 2.11 -11.89
C ARG A 233 -7.37 0.94 -10.89
N TYR A 234 -6.90 -0.22 -11.32
CA TYR A 234 -6.86 -1.44 -10.51
C TYR A 234 -5.45 -1.86 -10.08
N GLU A 235 -4.42 -1.05 -10.36
CA GLU A 235 -3.04 -1.54 -10.23
C GLU A 235 -2.58 -1.75 -8.78
N PHE A 236 -3.16 -1.01 -7.83
CA PHE A 236 -2.77 -1.08 -6.41
C PHE A 236 -3.56 -2.11 -5.63
N THR A 237 -4.51 -2.80 -6.25
CA THR A 237 -5.42 -3.71 -5.54
C THR A 237 -5.39 -5.13 -6.07
N GLU A 238 -4.41 -5.40 -6.92
CA GLU A 238 -3.97 -6.76 -7.21
C GLU A 238 -3.50 -7.48 -5.93
N VAL A 239 -3.46 -8.82 -5.98
CA VAL A 239 -3.17 -9.77 -4.87
C VAL A 239 -1.73 -9.68 -4.31
N GLN A 240 -1.00 -8.59 -4.55
CA GLN A 240 0.36 -8.44 -4.05
C GLN A 240 0.42 -7.57 -2.79
N PRO A 241 1.41 -7.79 -1.90
CA PRO A 241 1.57 -6.98 -0.72
C PRO A 241 1.74 -5.50 -1.04
N LEU A 242 1.05 -4.65 -0.28
CA LEU A 242 1.15 -3.20 -0.32
C LEU A 242 2.10 -2.74 0.77
N VAL A 243 3.12 -1.97 0.41
CA VAL A 243 4.14 -1.50 1.36
C VAL A 243 4.01 0.00 1.53
N PHE A 244 3.58 0.45 2.72
CA PHE A 244 3.50 1.86 3.06
C PHE A 244 4.69 2.28 3.94
N VAL A 245 5.46 3.26 3.49
CA VAL A 245 6.60 3.80 4.23
C VAL A 245 6.08 4.83 5.23
N LEU A 246 5.94 4.39 6.48
CA LEU A 246 5.41 5.21 7.57
C LEU A 246 6.41 6.29 8.00
N LYS A 247 7.69 5.93 8.10
CA LYS A 247 8.72 6.83 8.64
C LYS A 247 10.10 6.49 8.10
N LEU A 248 10.86 7.51 7.71
CA LEU A 248 12.29 7.40 7.42
C LEU A 248 13.04 8.46 8.23
N THR A 249 13.99 8.03 9.06
CA THR A 249 14.81 8.91 9.88
C THR A 249 16.28 8.59 9.67
N ILE A 250 17.06 9.62 9.35
CA ILE A 250 18.52 9.55 9.21
C ILE A 250 19.11 10.53 10.21
N LYS A 251 20.09 10.09 11.00
CA LYS A 251 20.75 10.94 11.99
C LYS A 251 21.38 12.18 11.30
N PRO A 252 21.30 13.38 11.91
CA PRO A 252 21.73 14.63 11.27
C PRO A 252 23.14 14.60 10.66
N GLU A 253 24.11 14.00 11.35
CA GLU A 253 25.50 13.87 10.90
C GLU A 253 25.68 12.92 9.69
N TRP A 254 24.63 12.19 9.32
CA TRP A 254 24.57 11.30 8.17
C TRP A 254 23.66 11.82 7.04
N GLN A 255 22.94 12.92 7.24
CA GLN A 255 22.09 13.52 6.22
C GLN A 255 22.91 14.12 5.07
N GLY A 256 22.30 14.26 3.89
CA GLY A 256 22.95 14.81 2.68
C GLY A 256 23.96 13.87 2.00
N LYS A 257 24.14 12.64 2.49
CA LYS A 257 25.11 11.66 1.97
C LYS A 257 24.51 10.60 1.03
N GLY A 258 23.31 10.83 0.48
CA GLY A 258 22.62 9.88 -0.41
C GLY A 258 22.08 8.62 0.26
N ILE A 259 22.05 8.57 1.60
CA ILE A 259 21.61 7.40 2.37
C ILE A 259 20.14 7.07 2.10
N GLY A 260 19.24 8.06 2.10
CA GLY A 260 17.82 7.83 1.85
C GLY A 260 17.55 7.18 0.49
N SER A 261 18.25 7.63 -0.56
CA SER A 261 18.16 7.00 -1.89
C SER A 261 18.64 5.56 -1.87
N THR A 262 19.71 5.29 -1.13
CA THR A 262 20.27 3.93 -0.98
C THR A 262 19.32 3.02 -0.20
N VAL A 263 18.64 3.55 0.82
CA VAL A 263 17.59 2.82 1.57
C VAL A 263 16.49 2.38 0.62
N TYR A 264 15.93 3.29 -0.19
CA TYR A 264 14.88 2.93 -1.15
C TYR A 264 15.33 1.92 -2.21
N ALA A 265 16.60 1.98 -2.66
CA ALA A 265 17.15 0.98 -3.56
C ALA A 265 17.26 -0.41 -2.92
N TYR A 266 17.53 -0.49 -1.61
CA TYR A 266 17.72 -1.75 -0.91
C TYR A 266 16.46 -2.33 -0.28
N LEU A 267 15.44 -1.52 0.01
CA LEU A 267 14.19 -2.01 0.62
C LEU A 267 13.57 -3.20 -0.13
N PRO A 268 13.44 -3.20 -1.48
CA PRO A 268 12.87 -4.34 -2.22
C PRO A 268 13.67 -5.65 -2.09
N SER A 269 14.94 -5.58 -1.68
CA SER A 269 15.79 -6.76 -1.49
C SER A 269 15.49 -7.51 -0.18
N LEU A 270 14.79 -6.85 0.77
CA LEU A 270 14.42 -7.46 2.03
C LEU A 270 13.38 -8.56 1.80
N LYS A 271 13.64 -9.76 2.35
CA LYS A 271 12.75 -10.92 2.21
C LYS A 271 11.31 -10.61 2.62
N LYS A 272 11.13 -9.81 3.68
CA LYS A 272 9.81 -9.42 4.22
C LYS A 272 9.02 -8.47 3.32
N LEU A 273 9.69 -7.76 2.40
CA LEU A 273 9.06 -6.82 1.46
C LEU A 273 9.05 -7.36 0.02
N ARG A 274 9.44 -8.63 -0.15
CA ARG A 274 9.50 -9.25 -1.47
C ARG A 274 8.09 -9.52 -1.98
N GLY A 275 7.87 -9.30 -3.27
CA GLY A 275 6.57 -9.52 -3.91
C GLY A 275 5.75 -8.24 -4.04
N ALA A 276 6.02 -7.23 -3.22
CA ALA A 276 5.46 -5.90 -3.40
C ALA A 276 5.80 -5.36 -4.79
N LYS A 277 4.83 -4.75 -5.45
CA LYS A 277 5.03 -4.05 -6.74
C LYS A 277 5.24 -2.55 -6.55
N PHE A 278 4.65 -2.01 -5.49
CA PHE A 278 4.60 -0.60 -5.21
C PHE A 278 5.00 -0.32 -3.77
N PHE A 279 5.66 0.81 -3.59
CA PHE A 279 5.95 1.38 -2.27
C PHE A 279 5.22 2.71 -2.18
N PHE A 280 4.41 2.88 -1.15
CA PHE A 280 3.61 4.08 -0.90
C PHE A 280 4.27 4.94 0.16
N ALA A 281 4.03 6.25 0.10
CA ALA A 281 4.43 7.18 1.15
C ALA A 281 3.51 8.40 1.12
N LYS A 282 3.40 9.07 2.27
CA LYS A 282 2.94 10.45 2.38
C LYS A 282 4.16 11.31 2.73
N PRO A 283 4.87 11.87 1.74
CA PRO A 283 6.07 12.66 1.99
C PRO A 283 5.74 13.90 2.81
N GLY A 284 6.52 14.15 3.85
CA GLY A 284 6.44 15.35 4.66
C GLY A 284 7.36 15.28 5.87
N PRO A 285 7.56 16.39 6.60
CA PRO A 285 8.24 16.36 7.88
C PRO A 285 7.45 15.50 8.87
N LEU A 286 8.16 14.74 9.71
CA LEU A 286 7.54 13.91 10.74
C LEU A 286 6.95 14.76 11.87
N GLU A 287 7.45 15.99 12.04
CA GLU A 287 6.92 16.94 13.00
C GLU A 287 5.63 17.58 12.46
N ARG A 288 4.62 17.69 13.32
CA ARG A 288 3.38 18.41 13.00
C ARG A 288 3.70 19.85 12.55
N ALA A 289 3.04 20.29 11.48
CA ALA A 289 3.16 21.66 11.00
C ALA A 289 2.85 22.65 12.13
N PRO A 290 3.70 23.66 12.38
CA PRO A 290 3.35 24.73 13.29
C PRO A 290 2.17 25.53 12.71
N GLY A 291 1.45 26.27 13.54
CA GLY A 291 0.40 27.15 13.07
C GLY A 291 0.94 28.15 12.04
N VAL A 292 0.16 28.46 10.99
CA VAL A 292 0.57 29.31 9.85
C VAL A 292 1.16 30.67 10.26
N LYS A 293 0.73 31.20 11.42
CA LYS A 293 1.18 32.49 11.96
C LYS A 293 2.37 32.38 12.93
N LEU A 294 2.79 31.16 13.29
CA LEU A 294 3.88 30.94 14.24
C LEU A 294 5.24 31.01 13.53
N PRO A 295 6.29 31.49 14.22
CA PRO A 295 7.67 31.37 13.74
C PRO A 295 8.00 29.90 13.41
N GLY A 296 8.77 29.68 12.33
CA GLY A 296 9.17 28.34 11.88
C GLY A 296 8.22 27.69 10.86
N TYR A 297 7.04 28.25 10.58
CA TYR A 297 6.16 27.72 9.53
C TYR A 297 6.79 27.73 8.13
N GLN A 298 7.54 28.78 7.79
CA GLN A 298 8.26 28.85 6.52
C GLN A 298 9.38 27.80 6.44
N ASP A 299 10.12 27.59 7.52
CA ASP A 299 11.18 26.57 7.58
C ASP A 299 10.60 25.15 7.46
N TRP A 300 9.44 24.92 8.07
CA TRP A 300 8.69 23.68 7.97
C TRP A 300 8.23 23.44 6.52
N LEU A 301 7.65 24.45 5.86
CA LEU A 301 7.24 24.37 4.45
C LEU A 301 8.41 24.11 3.52
N GLU A 302 9.55 24.76 3.75
CA GLU A 302 10.75 24.55 2.94
C GLU A 302 11.34 23.14 3.15
N ARG A 303 11.23 22.59 4.36
CA ARG A 303 11.57 21.19 4.63
C ARG A 303 10.62 20.23 3.93
N ASP A 304 9.31 20.51 3.99
CA ASP A 304 8.28 19.73 3.32
C ASP A 304 8.51 19.63 1.80
N ARG A 305 8.78 20.78 1.15
CA ARG A 305 9.15 20.84 -0.26
C ARG A 305 10.37 19.99 -0.59
N ARG A 306 11.46 20.12 0.20
CA ARG A 306 12.67 19.33 0.00
C ARG A 306 12.44 17.83 0.18
N ILE A 307 11.56 17.42 1.10
CA ILE A 307 11.20 16.01 1.30
C ILE A 307 10.38 15.48 0.10
N CYS A 308 9.43 16.27 -0.41
CA CYS A 308 8.69 15.95 -1.63
C CYS A 308 9.63 15.81 -2.84
N GLU A 309 10.54 16.77 -3.04
CA GLU A 309 11.56 16.71 -4.09
C GLU A 309 12.44 15.47 -3.96
N PHE A 310 12.86 15.13 -2.74
CA PHE A 310 13.64 13.92 -2.49
C PHE A 310 12.90 12.66 -2.95
N HIS A 311 11.62 12.49 -2.58
CA HIS A 311 10.81 11.35 -3.01
C HIS A 311 10.66 11.30 -4.54
N ARG A 312 10.44 12.46 -5.20
CA ARG A 312 10.42 12.53 -6.67
C ARG A 312 11.75 12.11 -7.28
N ARG A 313 12.89 12.59 -6.76
CA ARG A 313 14.23 12.23 -7.26
C ARG A 313 14.54 10.74 -7.12
N VAL A 314 14.04 10.06 -6.10
CA VAL A 314 14.22 8.60 -5.97
C VAL A 314 13.21 7.79 -6.80
N GLY A 315 12.30 8.48 -7.50
CA GLY A 315 11.40 7.91 -8.50
C GLY A 315 9.99 7.62 -8.01
N PHE A 316 9.58 8.14 -6.84
CA PHE A 316 8.18 8.17 -6.47
C PHE A 316 7.44 9.19 -7.32
N ARG A 317 6.21 8.89 -7.75
CA ARG A 317 5.32 9.85 -8.41
C ARG A 317 4.01 9.98 -7.63
N ARG A 318 3.38 11.15 -7.75
CA ARG A 318 2.15 11.45 -7.04
C ARG A 318 0.98 10.62 -7.57
N ILE A 319 0.11 10.12 -6.68
CA ILE A 319 -1.10 9.38 -7.06
C ILE A 319 -2.22 10.38 -7.32
N GLY A 320 -2.61 10.54 -8.59
CA GLY A 320 -3.52 11.59 -9.03
C GLY A 320 -2.98 12.99 -8.66
N ASN A 321 -3.82 13.82 -8.04
CA ASN A 321 -3.41 15.09 -7.42
C ASN A 321 -3.37 15.02 -5.87
N SER A 322 -3.36 13.82 -5.30
CA SER A 322 -3.37 13.62 -3.84
C SER A 322 -2.03 13.97 -3.20
N GLN A 323 -1.94 13.94 -1.87
CA GLN A 323 -0.68 14.10 -1.14
C GLN A 323 0.19 12.83 -1.14
N PHE A 324 -0.34 11.70 -1.60
CA PHE A 324 0.33 10.41 -1.57
C PHE A 324 1.16 10.17 -2.82
N PHE A 325 2.21 9.40 -2.62
CA PHE A 325 3.17 9.03 -3.64
C PHE A 325 3.30 7.52 -3.71
N ALA A 326 3.53 7.01 -4.92
CA ALA A 326 3.88 5.61 -5.15
C ALA A 326 5.19 5.50 -5.94
N LEU A 327 6.00 4.52 -5.57
CA LEU A 327 7.19 4.08 -6.28
C LEU A 327 6.90 2.72 -6.89
N ALA A 328 6.79 2.66 -8.21
CA ALA A 328 6.71 1.40 -8.95
C ALA A 328 8.09 0.74 -9.00
N LEU A 329 8.18 -0.52 -8.59
CA LEU A 329 9.43 -1.30 -8.65
C LEU A 329 9.72 -1.82 -10.06
N ASN A 330 8.69 -1.95 -10.89
CA ASN A 330 8.87 -2.25 -12.30
C ASN A 330 9.46 -1.03 -13.03
N SER A 331 10.68 -1.17 -13.56
CA SER A 331 11.37 -0.10 -14.29
C SER A 331 10.64 0.32 -15.58
N ALA A 332 9.78 -0.53 -16.15
CA ALA A 332 8.99 -0.24 -17.34
C ALA A 332 7.64 0.44 -17.04
N HIS A 333 7.31 0.66 -15.77
CA HIS A 333 6.06 1.32 -15.39
C HIS A 333 6.00 2.77 -15.91
N PRO A 334 4.88 3.28 -16.45
CA PRO A 334 4.79 4.62 -17.02
C PRO A 334 5.28 5.74 -16.10
N SER A 335 5.02 5.62 -14.78
CA SER A 335 5.50 6.57 -13.78
C SER A 335 7.03 6.74 -13.74
N ARG A 336 7.79 5.75 -14.23
CA ARG A 336 9.26 5.79 -14.30
C ARG A 336 9.80 6.68 -15.43
N ALA A 337 8.98 6.99 -16.42
CA ALA A 337 9.35 7.85 -17.55
C ALA A 337 9.07 9.34 -17.28
N ILE A 338 8.38 9.66 -16.17
CA ILE A 338 8.07 11.04 -15.79
C ILE A 338 9.28 11.60 -15.06
N GLU A 339 9.81 12.74 -15.47
CA GLU A 339 10.90 13.41 -14.74
C GLU A 339 10.39 14.00 -13.41
N PRO A 340 11.25 14.15 -12.38
CA PRO A 340 10.84 14.72 -11.09
C PRO A 340 10.13 16.07 -11.20
N GLU A 341 10.54 16.91 -12.15
CA GLU A 341 9.99 18.25 -12.40
C GLU A 341 8.63 18.22 -13.11
N ASP A 342 8.33 17.14 -13.84
CA ASP A 342 7.08 16.93 -14.59
C ASP A 342 6.02 16.16 -13.77
N ASP A 343 6.34 15.80 -12.53
CA ASP A 343 5.39 15.13 -11.63
C ASP A 343 4.22 16.05 -11.26
N ALA A 344 3.06 15.46 -10.96
CA ALA A 344 1.86 16.22 -10.66
C ALA A 344 2.03 17.09 -9.40
N GLU A 345 1.43 18.27 -9.43
CA GLU A 345 1.28 19.11 -8.24
C GLU A 345 0.16 18.57 -7.33
N TYR A 346 0.31 18.85 -6.04
CA TYR A 346 -0.74 18.59 -5.06
C TYR A 346 -1.87 19.60 -5.25
N VAL A 347 -3.11 19.10 -5.35
CA VAL A 347 -4.31 19.95 -5.36
C VAL A 347 -5.12 19.62 -4.11
N PRO A 348 -5.20 20.53 -3.12
CA PRO A 348 -6.01 20.32 -1.94
C PRO A 348 -7.44 20.02 -2.33
N GLU A 349 -8.00 18.98 -1.75
CA GLU A 349 -9.40 18.65 -1.96
C GLU A 349 -10.27 19.81 -1.46
N LYS A 350 -11.14 20.33 -2.33
CA LYS A 350 -12.17 21.27 -1.91
C LYS A 350 -13.16 20.48 -1.07
N ARG A 351 -12.97 20.47 0.25
CA ARG A 351 -13.98 19.93 1.17
C ARG A 351 -15.31 20.60 0.83
N PRO A 352 -16.37 19.83 0.52
CA PRO A 352 -17.66 20.41 0.19
C PRO A 352 -18.06 21.34 1.33
N LYS A 353 -18.38 22.59 1.00
CA LYS A 353 -18.80 23.61 1.97
C LYS A 353 -20.22 23.26 2.45
N GLY A 354 -20.34 22.22 3.25
CA GLY A 354 -21.64 21.64 3.63
C GLY A 354 -21.60 21.03 5.02
N LYS A 355 -21.99 21.82 6.02
CA LYS A 355 -22.51 21.45 7.35
C LYS A 355 -22.08 20.08 7.91
N THR A 356 -20.79 19.83 8.07
CA THR A 356 -20.37 18.84 9.06
C THR A 356 -20.68 19.46 10.43
N LYS A 357 -21.85 19.13 10.98
CA LYS A 357 -21.97 19.00 12.44
C LYS A 357 -20.94 17.91 12.77
N LEU A 358 -19.70 18.30 13.07
CA LEU A 358 -18.75 17.36 13.62
C LEU A 358 -19.44 16.77 14.84
N SER A 359 -19.75 15.47 14.75
CA SER A 359 -19.89 14.63 15.92
C SER A 359 -18.74 14.98 16.84
N LYS A 360 -19.11 15.35 18.06
CA LYS A 360 -18.19 15.65 19.14
C LYS A 360 -17.35 14.39 19.31
N TRP A 361 -16.12 14.39 18.80
CA TRP A 361 -15.16 13.34 19.14
C TRP A 361 -15.02 13.39 20.65
N VAL A 362 -15.38 12.28 21.30
CA VAL A 362 -15.13 12.08 22.72
C VAL A 362 -13.62 12.07 22.85
N GLU A 363 -13.06 13.10 23.46
CA GLU A 363 -11.70 13.02 23.99
C GLU A 363 -11.74 11.93 25.07
N VAL A 364 -11.07 10.80 24.79
CA VAL A 364 -10.80 9.74 25.76
C VAL A 364 -9.62 10.16 26.63
#